data_AF-A0A7C1JFP9-F1
#
_entry.id   AF-A0A7C1JFP9-F1
#
_cell.length_a   1.000
_cell.length_b   1.000
_cell.length_c   1.000
_cell.angle_alpha   90.00
_cell.angle_beta   90.00
_cell.angle_gamma   90.00
#
_symmetry.space_group_name_H-M   'P 1'
#
loop_
_entity.id
_entity.type
_entity.pdbx_description
1 polymer ?
#
loop_
_entity_poly.entity_id
_entity_poly.type
_entity_poly.pdbx_seq_one_letter_code
_entity_poly.pdbx_strand_id
1 'polypeptide(L)'
;MARAIRGASIAALLILSLAGCAGTPARTARPGPDWSRGIHVGECSVNGTIALHVEPDGSTVHLAWPETTAEGDRIHYVQLDSQARPKVARVLPLSARSPLQVRLLPDGAGGLVLCYPNGIGEDRRLYAAHLDATGALLSEPEQVSQVDLAVSEYAARATDKGIHVFWSNNDYHTRGIYHLLLDSTGHVIAPSKLVVDKGISPDFQADRSGRLHLTWVYEPTVDDENILYAPFDAGTREAGGATLLGRFALPRAATRFGPVVGLGRDTVHVVWAWEHLASGATTTAGEAECRYASFPIDNPAAARESALSLPPTPRPGYALANGAFAYTALASFGVGSSSVVCMPGFVPGQRDEAALAVCYAVSTRSGSGMRVAVVYLEGAAPKGYQIAAAAGSVVMRPALAADGTGQLHLVWLEPGGFHQYLVYYASTSPAVRAALGRPGYDDVVAAAYGVTMLLARALSMFPIAIVWLFLPFVWLILYLFARIEGDLSRRGPRIALAVAIAIYIVAKFFIFPSGFLGAAPLADRLPPTLAGVYLIALPAAILAIAGVTLWLYTRRREGATLLLAYLVFGLTDSVLTFLIYAQGVLG
;
A
#
# COMPACT_ATOMS: atom_id res chain seq x y z
N MET A 1 -40.84 26.80 9.19
CA MET A 1 -39.61 26.41 9.93
C MET A 1 -39.69 24.95 10.44
N ALA A 2 -40.72 24.55 11.19
CA ALA A 2 -40.84 23.19 11.73
C ALA A 2 -40.91 22.04 10.69
N ARG A 3 -41.58 22.23 9.53
CA ARG A 3 -41.59 21.23 8.44
C ARG A 3 -40.23 21.05 7.76
N ALA A 4 -39.47 22.15 7.59
CA ALA A 4 -38.12 22.10 7.01
C ALA A 4 -37.13 21.41 7.97
N ILE A 5 -37.28 21.64 9.27
CA ILE A 5 -36.47 20.97 10.31
C ILE A 5 -36.77 19.47 10.35
N ARG A 6 -38.04 19.05 10.30
CA ARG A 6 -38.41 17.62 10.25
C ARG A 6 -37.89 16.90 9.01
N GLY A 7 -37.93 17.55 7.84
CA GLY A 7 -37.39 16.98 6.60
C GLY A 7 -35.88 16.78 6.66
N ALA A 8 -35.14 17.77 7.20
CA ALA A 8 -33.70 17.67 7.39
C ALA A 8 -33.30 16.59 8.41
N SER A 9 -34.06 16.45 9.51
CA SER A 9 -33.79 15.42 10.52
C SER A 9 -34.02 13.99 10.00
N ILE A 10 -35.07 13.75 9.21
CA ILE A 10 -35.32 12.43 8.62
C ILE A 10 -34.25 12.09 7.58
N ALA A 11 -33.87 13.04 6.72
CA ALA A 11 -32.79 12.84 5.76
C ALA A 11 -31.44 12.55 6.46
N ALA A 12 -31.12 13.28 7.53
CA ALA A 12 -29.91 13.04 8.31
C ALA A 12 -29.91 11.65 8.99
N LEU A 13 -31.05 11.22 9.54
CA LEU A 13 -31.19 9.89 10.14
C LEU A 13 -31.07 8.77 9.09
N LEU A 14 -31.62 8.97 7.88
CA LEU A 14 -31.48 8.03 6.77
C LEU A 14 -30.04 7.95 6.26
N ILE A 15 -29.34 9.09 6.19
CA ILE A 15 -27.91 9.15 5.82
C ILE A 15 -27.05 8.46 6.90
N LEU A 16 -27.37 8.65 8.18
CA LEU A 16 -26.69 7.99 9.30
C LEU A 16 -26.94 6.47 9.35
N SER A 17 -28.16 6.01 9.04
CA SER A 17 -28.44 4.56 8.99
C SER A 17 -27.83 3.88 7.77
N LEU A 18 -27.67 4.59 6.65
CA LEU A 18 -26.93 4.10 5.47
C LEU A 18 -25.40 4.11 5.70
N ALA A 19 -24.89 4.99 6.57
CA ALA A 19 -23.47 5.10 6.88
C ALA A 19 -22.91 3.91 7.70
N GLY A 20 -23.74 3.19 8.45
CA GLY A 20 -23.31 2.02 9.23
C GLY A 20 -22.85 0.80 8.40
N CYS A 21 -23.09 0.81 7.08
CA CYS A 21 -22.75 -0.27 6.15
C CYS A 21 -21.79 0.21 5.04
N ALA A 22 -20.85 1.10 5.34
CA ALA A 22 -19.81 1.46 4.38
C ALA A 22 -18.95 0.22 4.08
N GLY A 23 -19.26 -0.44 2.96
CA GLY A 23 -18.49 -1.58 2.47
C GLY A 23 -17.07 -1.17 2.09
N THR A 24 -16.20 -2.18 1.97
CA THR A 24 -14.84 -2.04 1.46
C THR A 24 -14.81 -1.14 0.21
N PRO A 25 -13.97 -0.10 0.17
CA PRO A 25 -13.94 0.80 -0.97
C PRO A 25 -13.56 0.02 -2.23
N ALA A 26 -14.45 0.00 -3.22
CA ALA A 26 -14.24 -0.75 -4.45
C ALA A 26 -12.99 -0.30 -5.21
N ARG A 27 -12.56 0.96 -5.03
CA ARG A 27 -11.41 1.55 -5.73
C ARG A 27 -10.56 2.45 -4.84
N THR A 28 -9.24 2.36 -4.98
CA THR A 28 -8.29 3.23 -4.25
C THR A 28 -8.17 4.61 -4.89
N ALA A 29 -7.49 5.54 -4.22
CA ALA A 29 -7.17 6.84 -4.81
C ALA A 29 -6.17 6.70 -5.96
N ARG A 30 -6.17 7.65 -6.90
CA ARG A 30 -5.19 7.65 -8.00
C ARG A 30 -3.79 7.95 -7.44
N PRO A 31 -2.79 7.07 -7.65
CA PRO A 31 -1.49 7.19 -6.98
C PRO A 31 -0.49 8.08 -7.72
N GLY A 32 -0.54 8.08 -9.06
CA GLY A 32 0.41 8.78 -9.90
C GLY A 32 -0.15 9.10 -11.29
N PRO A 33 0.65 9.77 -12.14
CA PRO A 33 0.21 10.16 -13.48
C PRO A 33 -0.09 8.94 -14.37
N ASP A 34 0.77 7.92 -14.33
CA ASP A 34 0.72 6.78 -15.25
C ASP A 34 -0.04 5.57 -14.73
N TRP A 35 -0.39 5.54 -13.45
CA TRP A 35 -1.10 4.41 -12.85
C TRP A 35 -2.60 4.63 -12.81
N SER A 36 -3.35 3.55 -13.01
CA SER A 36 -4.79 3.52 -12.72
C SER A 36 -5.05 3.67 -11.23
N ARG A 37 -6.31 3.87 -10.87
CA ARG A 37 -6.77 3.56 -9.50
C ARG A 37 -6.67 2.05 -9.30
N GLY A 38 -6.49 1.61 -8.05
CA GLY A 38 -6.64 0.22 -7.68
C GLY A 38 -8.12 -0.18 -7.70
N ILE A 39 -8.42 -1.42 -8.06
CA ILE A 39 -9.74 -2.04 -7.93
C ILE A 39 -9.65 -3.27 -7.02
N HIS A 40 -10.61 -3.43 -6.12
CA HIS A 40 -10.74 -4.62 -5.28
C HIS A 40 -11.19 -5.81 -6.14
N VAL A 41 -10.44 -6.92 -6.12
CA VAL A 41 -10.70 -8.09 -6.97
C VAL A 41 -11.01 -9.36 -6.18
N GLY A 42 -10.85 -9.36 -4.86
CA GLY A 42 -11.17 -10.48 -3.99
C GLY A 42 -10.48 -10.39 -2.64
N GLU A 43 -10.64 -11.43 -1.83
CA GLU A 43 -10.15 -11.46 -0.45
C GLU A 43 -9.31 -12.71 -0.20
N CYS A 44 -8.27 -12.60 0.61
CA CYS A 44 -7.44 -13.72 1.05
C CYS A 44 -7.29 -13.68 2.57
N SER A 45 -7.05 -14.83 3.20
CA SER A 45 -6.89 -14.90 4.67
C SER A 45 -5.43 -14.89 5.14
N VAL A 46 -4.51 -14.89 4.17
CA VAL A 46 -3.08 -15.06 4.38
C VAL A 46 -2.34 -13.79 3.95
N ASN A 47 -1.38 -13.35 4.76
CA ASN A 47 -0.41 -12.31 4.38
C ASN A 47 0.69 -12.90 3.49
N GLY A 48 0.36 -13.19 2.23
CA GLY A 48 1.25 -13.76 1.23
C GLY A 48 1.21 -13.03 -0.09
N THR A 49 2.23 -13.24 -0.93
CA THR A 49 2.24 -12.70 -2.30
C THR A 49 1.16 -13.36 -3.14
N ILE A 50 0.44 -12.54 -3.90
CA ILE A 50 -0.57 -12.98 -4.87
C ILE A 50 0.13 -13.42 -6.15
N ALA A 51 -0.25 -14.59 -6.67
CA ALA A 51 0.25 -15.05 -7.96
C ALA A 51 -0.33 -14.13 -9.05
N LEU A 52 0.54 -13.61 -9.91
CA LEU A 52 0.19 -12.72 -11.00
C LEU A 52 0.85 -13.23 -12.28
N HIS A 53 0.03 -13.51 -13.29
CA HIS A 53 0.48 -13.72 -14.66
C HIS A 53 -0.30 -12.81 -15.60
N VAL A 54 0.37 -12.27 -16.62
CA VAL A 54 -0.22 -11.37 -17.60
C VAL A 54 0.10 -11.93 -18.97
N GLU A 55 -0.91 -12.09 -19.81
CA GLU A 55 -0.73 -12.52 -21.18
C GLU A 55 0.12 -11.50 -21.96
N PRO A 56 0.94 -11.92 -22.95
CA PRO A 56 1.84 -11.02 -23.67
C PRO A 56 1.13 -9.83 -24.34
N ASP A 57 -0.13 -9.97 -24.71
CA ASP A 57 -0.94 -8.91 -25.34
C ASP A 57 -1.61 -7.96 -24.32
N GLY A 58 -1.47 -8.23 -23.02
CA GLY A 58 -2.10 -7.47 -21.94
C GLY A 58 -3.63 -7.57 -21.90
N SER A 59 -4.24 -8.45 -22.71
CA SER A 59 -5.70 -8.59 -22.83
C SER A 59 -6.32 -9.27 -21.62
N THR A 60 -5.51 -10.08 -20.93
CA THR A 60 -5.93 -11.00 -19.89
C THR A 60 -4.90 -11.01 -18.77
N VAL A 61 -5.39 -10.88 -17.54
CA VAL A 61 -4.57 -10.97 -16.33
C VAL A 61 -5.10 -12.09 -15.46
N HIS A 62 -4.22 -12.96 -15.00
CA HIS A 62 -4.53 -14.10 -14.15
C HIS A 62 -3.99 -13.87 -12.76
N LEU A 63 -4.85 -14.05 -11.76
CA LEU A 63 -4.54 -13.91 -10.35
C LEU A 63 -4.88 -15.21 -9.61
N ALA A 64 -4.06 -15.60 -8.66
CA ALA A 64 -4.40 -16.67 -7.73
C ALA A 64 -3.85 -16.44 -6.33
N TRP A 65 -4.60 -16.86 -5.32
CA TRP A 65 -4.20 -16.70 -3.92
C TRP A 65 -4.84 -17.72 -2.99
N PRO A 66 -4.21 -18.02 -1.85
CA PRO A 66 -4.76 -18.93 -0.87
C PRO A 66 -5.81 -18.28 0.03
N GLU A 67 -6.77 -19.10 0.47
CA GLU A 67 -7.70 -18.81 1.55
C GLU A 67 -7.71 -19.99 2.53
N THR A 68 -7.65 -19.67 3.81
CA THR A 68 -7.74 -20.60 4.94
C THR A 68 -9.05 -20.35 5.65
N THR A 69 -9.94 -21.35 5.62
CA THR A 69 -11.25 -21.31 6.26
C THR A 69 -11.41 -22.48 7.24
N ALA A 70 -12.41 -22.42 8.12
CA ALA A 70 -12.74 -23.55 8.99
C ALA A 70 -13.18 -24.81 8.21
N GLU A 71 -13.66 -24.64 6.98
CA GLU A 71 -14.09 -25.72 6.08
C GLU A 71 -12.93 -26.33 5.27
N GLY A 72 -11.73 -25.75 5.36
CA GLY A 72 -10.54 -26.19 4.62
C GLY A 72 -9.85 -25.04 3.89
N ASP A 73 -8.58 -25.30 3.52
CA ASP A 73 -7.81 -24.37 2.72
C ASP A 73 -8.16 -24.51 1.24
N ARG A 74 -8.14 -23.38 0.53
CA ARG A 74 -8.57 -23.27 -0.87
C ARG A 74 -7.62 -22.34 -1.62
N ILE A 75 -7.62 -22.45 -2.94
CA ILE A 75 -6.93 -21.51 -3.82
C ILE A 75 -7.98 -20.84 -4.71
N HIS A 76 -8.07 -19.53 -4.63
CA HIS A 76 -8.90 -18.72 -5.52
C HIS A 76 -8.16 -18.43 -6.81
N TYR A 77 -8.90 -18.39 -7.91
CA TYR A 77 -8.43 -17.98 -9.22
C TYR A 77 -9.36 -16.93 -9.80
N VAL A 78 -8.78 -15.84 -10.29
CA VAL A 78 -9.49 -14.76 -10.98
C VAL A 78 -8.80 -14.41 -12.29
N GLN A 79 -9.59 -14.27 -13.34
CA GLN A 79 -9.16 -13.76 -14.64
C GLN A 79 -9.80 -12.39 -14.87
N LEU A 80 -8.97 -11.37 -15.13
CA LEU A 80 -9.41 -10.02 -15.48
C LEU A 80 -9.28 -9.78 -16.98
N ASP A 81 -10.19 -8.99 -17.55
CA ASP A 81 -10.07 -8.46 -18.91
C ASP A 81 -9.14 -7.24 -19.01
N SER A 82 -8.96 -6.73 -20.23
CA SER A 82 -8.16 -5.53 -20.53
C SER A 82 -8.67 -4.24 -19.88
N GLN A 83 -9.84 -4.26 -19.24
CA GLN A 83 -10.43 -3.17 -18.47
C GLN A 83 -10.45 -3.45 -16.96
N ALA A 84 -9.74 -4.49 -16.51
CA ALA A 84 -9.68 -4.95 -15.13
C ALA A 84 -11.02 -5.49 -14.58
N ARG A 85 -11.93 -5.97 -15.43
CA ARG A 85 -13.19 -6.58 -15.00
C ARG A 85 -13.02 -8.10 -14.88
N PRO A 86 -13.52 -8.73 -13.80
CA PRO A 86 -13.51 -10.17 -13.69
C PRO A 86 -14.30 -10.84 -14.83
N LYS A 87 -13.63 -11.69 -15.61
CA LYS A 87 -14.23 -12.62 -16.59
C LYS A 87 -14.54 -13.97 -15.95
N VAL A 88 -13.61 -14.43 -15.11
CA VAL A 88 -13.72 -15.69 -14.36
C VAL A 88 -13.34 -15.41 -12.91
N ALA A 89 -14.10 -15.96 -11.97
CA ALA A 89 -13.76 -16.03 -10.56
C ALA A 89 -14.22 -17.39 -10.04
N ARG A 90 -13.32 -18.20 -9.49
CA ARG A 90 -13.64 -19.52 -8.94
C ARG A 90 -12.65 -19.97 -7.88
N VAL A 91 -13.10 -20.89 -7.05
CA VAL A 91 -12.22 -21.70 -6.21
C VAL A 91 -11.74 -22.88 -7.03
N LEU A 92 -10.43 -23.12 -7.05
CA LEU A 92 -9.86 -24.28 -7.70
C LEU A 92 -10.18 -25.55 -6.90
N PRO A 93 -10.60 -26.65 -7.54
CA PRO A 93 -10.97 -27.90 -6.88
C PRO A 93 -9.72 -28.70 -6.46
N LEU A 94 -8.89 -28.11 -5.60
CA LEU A 94 -7.61 -28.66 -5.15
C LEU A 94 -7.69 -29.03 -3.67
N SER A 95 -7.22 -30.22 -3.32
CA SER A 95 -7.01 -30.63 -1.93
C SER A 95 -5.75 -29.97 -1.37
N ALA A 96 -5.86 -28.69 -1.02
CA ALA A 96 -4.77 -27.89 -0.48
C ALA A 96 -4.84 -27.81 1.06
N ARG A 97 -3.66 -27.74 1.68
CA ARG A 97 -3.44 -27.52 3.11
C ARG A 97 -2.28 -26.54 3.24
N SER A 98 -2.54 -25.35 3.76
CA SER A 98 -1.63 -24.20 3.83
C SER A 98 -0.93 -23.85 2.51
N PRO A 99 -1.67 -23.57 1.41
CA PRO A 99 -1.08 -23.27 0.10
C PRO A 99 -0.44 -21.88 -0.02
N LEU A 100 0.56 -21.58 0.81
CA LEU A 100 1.27 -20.30 0.79
C LEU A 100 2.14 -20.15 -0.46
N GLN A 101 2.50 -18.94 -0.89
CA GLN A 101 3.41 -18.71 -2.03
C GLN A 101 2.94 -19.33 -3.36
N VAL A 102 1.66 -19.23 -3.70
CA VAL A 102 1.13 -19.66 -5.01
C VAL A 102 1.87 -18.96 -6.16
N ARG A 103 2.10 -19.67 -7.27
CA ARG A 103 2.69 -19.15 -8.51
C ARG A 103 1.89 -19.61 -9.73
N LEU A 104 1.71 -18.72 -10.70
CA LEU A 104 1.11 -18.99 -12.00
C LEU A 104 2.20 -18.81 -13.06
N LEU A 105 2.35 -19.80 -13.93
CA LEU A 105 3.39 -19.86 -14.96
C LEU A 105 2.73 -20.20 -16.29
N PRO A 106 3.11 -19.58 -17.41
CA PRO A 106 2.52 -19.90 -18.72
C PRO A 106 2.94 -21.30 -19.18
N ASP A 107 2.01 -22.03 -19.80
CA ASP A 107 2.31 -23.30 -20.49
C ASP A 107 2.74 -23.11 -21.96
N GLY A 108 2.71 -21.87 -22.46
CA GLY A 108 3.04 -21.53 -23.85
C GLY A 108 1.94 -21.81 -24.88
N ALA A 109 0.83 -22.44 -24.48
CA ALA A 109 -0.35 -22.73 -25.29
C ALA A 109 -1.60 -21.92 -24.87
N GLY A 110 -1.42 -20.97 -23.94
CA GLY A 110 -2.49 -20.11 -23.40
C GLY A 110 -3.14 -20.65 -22.12
N GLY A 111 -2.67 -21.80 -21.60
CA GLY A 111 -2.97 -22.29 -20.27
C GLY A 111 -1.90 -21.89 -19.26
N LEU A 112 -2.01 -22.44 -18.05
CA LEU A 112 -1.14 -22.09 -16.92
C LEU A 112 -0.72 -23.35 -16.15
N VAL A 113 0.48 -23.34 -15.60
CA VAL A 113 0.89 -24.24 -14.53
C VAL A 113 0.81 -23.50 -13.20
N LEU A 114 0.04 -24.05 -12.28
CA LEU A 114 -0.05 -23.59 -10.90
C LEU A 114 0.95 -24.37 -10.06
N CYS A 115 1.92 -23.68 -9.45
CA CYS A 115 2.78 -24.27 -8.42
C CYS A 115 2.34 -23.78 -7.04
N TYR A 116 2.31 -24.69 -6.07
CA TYR A 116 1.99 -24.36 -4.68
C TYR A 116 2.53 -25.42 -3.72
N PRO A 117 3.02 -25.05 -2.53
CA PRO A 117 3.31 -25.97 -1.47
C PRO A 117 2.00 -26.44 -0.82
N ASN A 118 1.98 -27.67 -0.32
CA ASN A 118 0.84 -28.30 0.32
C ASN A 118 1.35 -29.10 1.54
N GLY A 119 0.70 -28.95 2.68
CA GLY A 119 1.11 -29.54 3.96
C GLY A 119 1.63 -28.50 4.96
N ILE A 120 1.89 -28.95 6.18
CA ILE A 120 2.33 -28.11 7.32
C ILE A 120 3.60 -28.73 7.90
N GLY A 121 4.58 -27.89 8.28
CA GLY A 121 5.81 -28.35 8.91
C GLY A 121 6.58 -29.35 8.04
N GLU A 122 6.92 -30.49 8.60
CA GLU A 122 7.73 -31.55 7.96
C GLU A 122 7.00 -32.25 6.80
N ASP A 123 5.67 -32.16 6.71
CA ASP A 123 4.87 -32.76 5.64
C ASP A 123 4.70 -31.83 4.43
N ARG A 124 5.25 -30.62 4.47
CA ARG A 124 5.05 -29.63 3.40
C ARG A 124 5.82 -30.04 2.13
N ARG A 125 5.11 -30.26 1.03
CA ARG A 125 5.67 -30.67 -0.28
C ARG A 125 5.24 -29.69 -1.36
N LEU A 126 5.98 -29.61 -2.46
CA LEU A 126 5.63 -28.78 -3.61
C LEU A 126 4.78 -29.58 -4.60
N TYR A 127 3.69 -28.97 -5.07
CA TYR A 127 2.78 -29.52 -6.07
C TYR A 127 2.73 -28.63 -7.32
N ALA A 128 2.41 -29.26 -8.46
CA ALA A 128 2.10 -28.60 -9.72
C ALA A 128 0.75 -29.08 -10.26
N ALA A 129 -0.02 -28.19 -10.87
CA ALA A 129 -1.29 -28.51 -11.52
C ALA A 129 -1.42 -27.76 -12.85
N HIS A 130 -1.90 -28.43 -13.91
CA HIS A 130 -2.12 -27.82 -15.21
C HIS A 130 -3.53 -27.23 -15.30
N LEU A 131 -3.62 -25.98 -15.74
CA LEU A 131 -4.85 -25.24 -15.90
C LEU A 131 -5.03 -24.80 -17.36
N ASP A 132 -6.26 -24.76 -17.83
CA ASP A 132 -6.58 -24.14 -19.11
C ASP A 132 -6.57 -22.60 -19.03
N ALA A 133 -6.84 -21.95 -20.17
CA ALA A 133 -6.92 -20.49 -20.29
C ALA A 133 -7.99 -19.82 -19.40
N THR A 134 -8.92 -20.59 -18.85
CA THR A 134 -9.99 -20.12 -17.96
C THR A 134 -9.76 -20.51 -16.50
N GLY A 135 -8.64 -21.18 -16.19
CA GLY A 135 -8.33 -21.68 -14.86
C GLY A 135 -9.07 -22.98 -14.50
N ALA A 136 -9.60 -23.73 -15.46
CA ALA A 136 -10.11 -25.08 -15.20
C ALA A 136 -8.96 -26.07 -15.14
N LEU A 137 -9.05 -27.04 -14.23
CA LEU A 137 -8.03 -28.05 -14.02
C LEU A 137 -8.01 -29.04 -15.20
N LEU A 138 -6.84 -29.21 -15.84
CA LEU A 138 -6.61 -30.14 -16.95
C LEU A 138 -6.01 -31.48 -16.49
N SER A 139 -5.32 -31.49 -15.35
CA SER A 139 -4.71 -32.68 -14.75
C SER A 139 -4.80 -32.65 -13.23
N GLU A 140 -4.83 -33.83 -12.61
CA GLU A 140 -4.73 -33.91 -11.14
C GLU A 140 -3.39 -33.33 -10.65
N PRO A 141 -3.37 -32.67 -9.48
CA PRO A 141 -2.14 -32.08 -8.96
C PRO A 141 -1.08 -33.15 -8.65
N GLU A 142 0.13 -32.94 -9.15
CA GLU A 142 1.27 -33.84 -8.94
C GLU A 142 2.22 -33.28 -7.88
N GLN A 143 2.69 -34.12 -6.96
CA GLN A 143 3.78 -33.75 -6.07
C GLN A 143 5.11 -33.75 -6.84
N VAL A 144 5.76 -32.60 -6.95
CA VAL A 144 6.99 -32.43 -7.74
C VAL A 144 8.26 -32.40 -6.87
N SER A 145 8.16 -32.04 -5.58
CA SER A 145 9.31 -32.12 -4.66
C SER A 145 9.58 -33.56 -4.20
N GLN A 146 10.79 -33.80 -3.69
CA GLN A 146 11.16 -35.06 -3.04
C GLN A 146 10.24 -35.37 -1.84
N VAL A 147 9.95 -36.66 -1.64
CA VAL A 147 8.96 -37.15 -0.65
C VAL A 147 9.47 -37.04 0.79
N ASP A 148 10.77 -37.11 0.99
CA ASP A 148 11.45 -37.14 2.29
C ASP A 148 11.87 -35.76 2.80
N LEU A 149 11.71 -34.71 2.00
CA LEU A 149 12.17 -33.36 2.35
C LEU A 149 11.04 -32.34 2.34
N ALA A 150 11.01 -31.52 3.39
CA ALA A 150 10.05 -30.44 3.53
C ALA A 150 10.45 -29.22 2.68
N VAL A 151 9.46 -28.63 2.01
CA VAL A 151 9.63 -27.39 1.24
C VAL A 151 9.33 -26.20 2.15
N SER A 152 10.34 -25.38 2.42
CA SER A 152 10.20 -24.15 3.19
C SER A 152 9.80 -22.97 2.30
N GLU A 153 10.56 -22.75 1.23
CA GLU A 153 10.38 -21.67 0.24
C GLU A 153 10.76 -22.15 -1.15
N TYR A 154 10.24 -21.50 -2.19
CA TYR A 154 10.60 -21.80 -3.57
C TYR A 154 10.42 -20.61 -4.52
N ALA A 155 11.12 -20.67 -5.64
CA ALA A 155 10.94 -19.83 -6.81
C ALA A 155 10.74 -20.72 -8.04
N ALA A 156 9.84 -20.30 -8.92
CA ALA A 156 9.58 -20.97 -10.20
C ALA A 156 9.45 -19.95 -11.32
N ARG A 157 9.97 -20.27 -12.51
CA ARG A 157 9.88 -19.45 -13.73
C ARG A 157 9.80 -20.35 -14.96
N ALA A 158 8.92 -19.99 -15.90
CA ALA A 158 8.87 -20.60 -17.22
C ALA A 158 9.98 -20.03 -18.11
N THR A 159 10.58 -20.91 -18.91
CA THR A 159 11.61 -20.62 -19.91
C THR A 159 11.30 -21.39 -21.18
N ASP A 160 12.09 -21.19 -22.23
CA ASP A 160 12.05 -21.97 -23.47
C ASP A 160 12.33 -23.48 -23.25
N LYS A 161 13.04 -23.82 -22.17
CA LYS A 161 13.41 -25.20 -21.80
C LYS A 161 12.44 -25.88 -20.84
N GLY A 162 11.35 -25.20 -20.47
CA GLY A 162 10.39 -25.65 -19.47
C GLY A 162 10.38 -24.77 -18.22
N ILE A 163 9.84 -25.30 -17.13
CA ILE A 163 9.66 -24.58 -15.88
C ILE A 163 10.76 -24.98 -14.91
N HIS A 164 11.68 -24.05 -14.68
CA HIS A 164 12.71 -24.20 -13.65
C HIS A 164 12.11 -23.91 -12.29
N VAL A 165 12.45 -24.76 -11.32
CA VAL A 165 12.02 -24.61 -9.93
C VAL A 165 13.22 -24.78 -9.02
N PHE A 166 13.47 -23.79 -8.18
CA PHE A 166 14.40 -23.88 -7.06
C PHE A 166 13.61 -23.83 -5.77
N TRP A 167 13.82 -24.81 -4.89
CA TRP A 167 13.15 -24.87 -3.59
C TRP A 167 14.17 -25.18 -2.50
N SER A 168 13.91 -24.70 -1.29
CA SER A 168 14.80 -24.92 -0.14
C SER A 168 14.14 -25.73 0.95
N ASN A 169 14.94 -26.59 1.58
CA ASN A 169 14.65 -27.17 2.89
C ASN A 169 15.46 -26.39 3.94
N ASN A 170 14.82 -25.97 5.04
CA ASN A 170 15.47 -25.24 6.14
C ASN A 170 15.69 -26.09 7.41
N ASP A 171 15.47 -27.40 7.34
CA ASP A 171 15.84 -28.35 8.39
C ASP A 171 17.37 -28.37 8.55
N TYR A 172 17.85 -28.31 9.79
CA TYR A 172 19.27 -28.21 10.12
C TYR A 172 20.15 -29.30 9.49
N HIS A 173 19.63 -30.52 9.34
CA HIS A 173 20.40 -31.66 8.83
C HIS A 173 20.32 -31.83 7.31
N THR A 174 19.27 -31.30 6.68
CA THR A 174 19.01 -31.47 5.23
C THR A 174 18.93 -30.13 4.49
N ARG A 175 19.44 -29.07 5.13
CA ARG A 175 19.41 -27.69 4.63
C ARG A 175 20.09 -27.58 3.28
N GLY A 176 19.40 -26.99 2.33
CA GLY A 176 19.96 -26.72 1.01
C GLY A 176 18.90 -26.31 0.00
N ILE A 177 19.39 -25.87 -1.17
CA ILE A 177 18.56 -25.54 -2.32
C ILE A 177 18.65 -26.66 -3.33
N TYR A 178 17.47 -27.09 -3.76
CA TYR A 178 17.27 -28.13 -4.74
C TYR A 178 16.70 -27.50 -6.01
N HIS A 179 17.21 -27.92 -7.15
CA HIS A 179 16.65 -27.59 -8.47
C HIS A 179 15.83 -28.76 -8.97
N LEU A 180 14.71 -28.53 -9.63
CA LEU A 180 14.01 -29.48 -10.48
C LEU A 180 13.54 -28.79 -11.77
N LEU A 181 13.25 -29.57 -12.80
CA LEU A 181 12.73 -29.08 -14.07
C LEU A 181 11.39 -29.75 -14.37
N LEU A 182 10.37 -28.94 -14.66
CA LEU A 182 9.09 -29.40 -15.16
C LEU A 182 8.98 -29.07 -16.65
N ASP A 183 8.17 -29.84 -17.37
CA ASP A 183 7.72 -29.43 -18.69
C ASP A 183 6.68 -28.29 -18.61
N SER A 184 6.16 -27.87 -19.75
CA SER A 184 5.15 -26.80 -19.83
C SER A 184 3.79 -27.19 -19.24
N THR A 185 3.54 -28.46 -18.99
CA THR A 185 2.30 -28.96 -18.36
C THR A 185 2.46 -29.21 -16.85
N GLY A 186 3.68 -29.03 -16.32
CA GLY A 186 3.98 -29.18 -14.91
C GLY A 186 4.45 -30.58 -14.50
N HIS A 187 4.70 -31.48 -15.44
CA HIS A 187 5.25 -32.81 -15.14
C HIS A 187 6.77 -32.76 -14.96
N VAL A 188 7.29 -33.58 -14.04
CA VAL A 188 8.73 -33.63 -13.74
C VAL A 188 9.50 -34.27 -14.90
N ILE A 189 10.35 -33.48 -15.56
CA ILE A 189 11.29 -33.98 -16.58
C ILE A 189 12.72 -34.12 -16.06
N ALA A 190 13.07 -33.40 -14.99
CA ALA A 190 14.29 -33.65 -14.24
C ALA A 190 14.01 -33.59 -12.73
N PRO A 191 14.21 -34.70 -11.98
CA PRO A 191 13.87 -34.77 -10.56
C PRO A 191 14.77 -33.86 -9.73
N SER A 192 14.36 -33.56 -8.50
CA SER A 192 15.11 -32.68 -7.59
C SER A 192 16.56 -33.12 -7.41
N LYS A 193 17.49 -32.18 -7.50
CA LYS A 193 18.94 -32.34 -7.26
C LYS A 193 19.39 -31.23 -6.33
N LEU A 194 20.14 -31.55 -5.28
CA LEU A 194 20.79 -30.55 -4.44
C LEU A 194 21.81 -29.77 -5.29
N VAL A 195 21.69 -28.44 -5.32
CA VAL A 195 22.53 -27.56 -6.14
C VAL A 195 23.29 -26.53 -5.32
N VAL A 196 22.81 -26.19 -4.12
CA VAL A 196 23.52 -25.33 -3.16
C VAL A 196 23.37 -25.93 -1.77
N ASP A 197 24.50 -26.37 -1.20
CA ASP A 197 24.56 -26.83 0.19
C ASP A 197 24.27 -25.68 1.16
N LYS A 198 23.44 -25.93 2.18
CA LYS A 198 23.09 -24.97 3.25
C LYS A 198 22.46 -23.64 2.81
N GLY A 199 22.13 -23.47 1.53
CA GLY A 199 21.40 -22.31 1.03
C GLY A 199 19.91 -22.38 1.38
N ILE A 200 19.28 -21.22 1.54
CA ILE A 200 17.83 -21.07 1.74
C ILE A 200 17.29 -19.87 0.96
N SER A 201 15.95 -19.78 0.83
CA SER A 201 15.27 -18.65 0.20
C SER A 201 15.76 -18.32 -1.22
N PRO A 202 15.68 -19.28 -2.15
CA PRO A 202 16.14 -19.07 -3.52
C PRO A 202 15.21 -18.10 -4.26
N ASP A 203 15.79 -17.23 -5.08
CA ASP A 203 15.11 -16.59 -6.21
C ASP A 203 16.01 -16.62 -7.44
N PHE A 204 15.41 -16.57 -8.63
CA PHE A 204 16.18 -16.58 -9.86
C PHE A 204 15.46 -15.88 -11.03
N GLN A 205 16.26 -15.51 -12.03
CA GLN A 205 15.78 -15.06 -13.34
C GLN A 205 16.57 -15.73 -14.46
N ALA A 206 15.93 -15.88 -15.63
CA ALA A 206 16.60 -16.28 -16.86
C ALA A 206 16.98 -15.03 -17.67
N ASP A 207 18.21 -14.96 -18.15
CA ASP A 207 18.62 -13.98 -19.14
C ASP A 207 18.15 -14.35 -20.56
N ARG A 208 18.33 -13.46 -21.52
CA ARG A 208 17.96 -13.66 -22.95
C ARG A 208 18.74 -14.80 -23.60
N SER A 209 19.85 -15.25 -23.02
CA SER A 209 20.62 -16.41 -23.48
C SER A 209 20.17 -17.73 -22.85
N GLY A 210 19.20 -17.69 -21.94
CA GLY A 210 18.70 -18.86 -21.21
C GLY A 210 19.62 -19.28 -20.05
N ARG A 211 20.58 -18.44 -19.65
CA ARG A 211 21.39 -18.65 -18.45
C ARG A 211 20.59 -18.18 -17.24
N LEU A 212 20.66 -18.95 -16.16
CA LEU A 212 19.92 -18.67 -14.94
C LEU A 212 20.80 -17.90 -13.96
N HIS A 213 20.22 -16.90 -13.31
CA HIS A 213 20.84 -16.03 -12.33
C HIS A 213 20.23 -16.35 -10.97
N LEU A 214 20.94 -17.10 -10.14
CA LEU A 214 20.44 -17.60 -8.86
C LEU A 214 20.95 -16.74 -7.71
N THR A 215 20.06 -16.36 -6.80
CA THR A 215 20.41 -15.72 -5.52
C THR A 215 19.77 -16.48 -4.36
N TRP A 216 20.42 -16.44 -3.21
CA TRP A 216 19.96 -17.12 -2.00
C TRP A 216 20.55 -16.49 -0.73
N VAL A 217 20.02 -16.91 0.42
CA VAL A 217 20.59 -16.62 1.74
C VAL A 217 21.42 -17.79 2.22
N TYR A 218 22.56 -17.47 2.83
CA TYR A 218 23.37 -18.39 3.60
C TYR A 218 23.56 -17.85 5.01
N GLU A 219 23.25 -18.68 6.00
CA GLU A 219 23.35 -18.36 7.44
C GLU A 219 24.60 -19.05 8.02
N PRO A 220 25.77 -18.38 8.05
CA PRO A 220 26.96 -18.95 8.68
C PRO A 220 26.80 -19.13 10.20
N THR A 221 26.00 -18.27 10.84
CA THR A 221 25.65 -18.32 12.27
C THR A 221 24.16 -18.02 12.43
N VAL A 222 23.63 -18.11 13.67
CA VAL A 222 22.20 -17.89 13.94
C VAL A 222 21.76 -16.45 13.68
N ASP A 223 22.66 -15.48 13.83
CA ASP A 223 22.33 -14.06 13.74
C ASP A 223 22.97 -13.38 12.51
N ASP A 224 23.84 -14.08 11.77
CA ASP A 224 24.48 -13.56 10.55
C ASP A 224 23.84 -14.14 9.28
N GLU A 225 23.46 -13.27 8.36
CA GLU A 225 22.98 -13.65 7.03
C GLU A 225 23.87 -13.07 5.93
N ASN A 226 24.18 -13.91 4.94
CA ASN A 226 24.91 -13.55 3.73
C ASN A 226 23.98 -13.67 2.51
N ILE A 227 23.89 -12.60 1.71
CA ILE A 227 23.27 -12.69 0.38
C ILE A 227 24.31 -13.15 -0.62
N LEU A 228 24.02 -14.25 -1.31
CA LEU A 228 24.87 -14.84 -2.31
C LEU A 228 24.21 -14.82 -3.69
N TYR A 229 25.05 -14.85 -4.71
CA TYR A 229 24.65 -14.95 -6.10
C TYR A 229 25.59 -15.88 -6.87
N ALA A 230 25.05 -16.63 -7.83
CA ALA A 230 25.84 -17.34 -8.82
C ALA A 230 25.06 -17.47 -10.14
N PRO A 231 25.74 -17.45 -11.30
CA PRO A 231 25.15 -18.01 -12.51
C PRO A 231 24.92 -19.50 -12.31
N PHE A 232 23.83 -20.03 -12.86
CA PHE A 232 23.48 -21.44 -12.79
C PHE A 232 23.36 -22.01 -14.19
N ASP A 233 24.08 -23.11 -14.44
CA ASP A 233 24.01 -23.85 -15.68
C ASP A 233 22.90 -24.90 -15.58
N ALA A 234 21.82 -24.67 -16.33
CA ALA A 234 20.67 -25.57 -16.37
C ALA A 234 20.99 -26.95 -16.97
N GLY A 235 21.99 -27.05 -17.85
CA GLY A 235 22.38 -28.30 -18.51
C GLY A 235 23.16 -29.23 -17.58
N THR A 236 24.16 -28.71 -16.87
CA THR A 236 24.92 -29.49 -15.86
C THR A 236 24.21 -29.55 -14.50
N ARG A 237 23.27 -28.62 -14.27
CA ARG A 237 22.56 -28.40 -13.02
C ARG A 237 23.55 -28.13 -11.88
N GLU A 238 24.44 -27.17 -12.11
CA GLU A 238 25.47 -26.73 -11.17
C GLU A 238 25.46 -25.21 -11.06
N ALA A 239 25.61 -24.71 -9.83
CA ALA A 239 25.85 -23.30 -9.59
C ALA A 239 27.34 -22.99 -9.83
N GLY A 240 27.61 -21.89 -10.52
CA GLY A 240 28.98 -21.38 -10.67
C GLY A 240 29.55 -20.84 -9.36
N GLY A 241 30.70 -20.17 -9.45
CA GLY A 241 31.36 -19.56 -8.29
C GLY A 241 30.45 -18.55 -7.59
N ALA A 242 30.11 -18.83 -6.33
CA ALA A 242 29.26 -17.95 -5.53
C ALA A 242 29.96 -16.63 -5.20
N THR A 243 29.26 -15.53 -5.42
CA THR A 243 29.70 -14.17 -5.09
C THR A 243 28.88 -13.65 -3.91
N LEU A 244 29.58 -13.14 -2.89
CA LEU A 244 28.97 -12.47 -1.76
C LEU A 244 28.53 -11.05 -2.15
N LEU A 245 27.24 -10.76 -2.01
CA LEU A 245 26.66 -9.47 -2.35
C LEU A 245 26.47 -8.56 -1.14
N GLY A 246 26.21 -9.13 0.03
CA GLY A 246 25.98 -8.37 1.26
C GLY A 246 26.02 -9.25 2.50
N ARG A 247 26.29 -8.62 3.65
CA ARG A 247 26.27 -9.26 4.98
C ARG A 247 25.47 -8.40 5.94
N PHE A 248 24.63 -9.01 6.76
CA PHE A 248 23.85 -8.29 7.76
C PHE A 248 23.55 -9.20 8.95
N ALA A 249 23.41 -8.58 10.11
CA ALA A 249 23.01 -9.27 11.32
C ALA A 249 21.51 -9.01 11.54
N LEU A 250 20.68 -10.05 11.47
CA LEU A 250 19.26 -9.91 11.75
C LEU A 250 18.98 -10.22 13.23
N PRO A 251 18.34 -9.30 13.96
CA PRO A 251 17.82 -9.66 15.27
C PRO A 251 16.72 -10.71 15.11
N ARG A 252 16.58 -11.61 16.10
CA ARG A 252 15.56 -12.68 16.11
C ARG A 252 14.11 -12.20 15.88
N ALA A 253 13.83 -10.92 16.13
CA ALA A 253 12.54 -10.29 15.91
C ALA A 253 12.48 -9.47 14.61
N ALA A 254 13.08 -9.97 13.52
CA ALA A 254 13.00 -9.38 12.19
C ALA A 254 12.31 -10.32 11.20
N THR A 255 11.57 -9.76 10.25
CA THR A 255 11.06 -10.48 9.08
C THR A 255 11.93 -10.15 7.88
N ARG A 256 12.41 -11.18 7.18
CA ARG A 256 13.15 -11.03 5.93
C ARG A 256 12.23 -11.00 4.72
N PHE A 257 12.60 -10.21 3.72
CA PHE A 257 12.01 -10.19 2.39
C PHE A 257 13.11 -10.31 1.33
N GLY A 258 13.03 -11.36 0.52
CA GLY A 258 14.06 -11.66 -0.49
C GLY A 258 15.21 -12.51 0.06
N PRO A 259 16.33 -12.61 -0.67
CA PRO A 259 16.70 -11.81 -1.85
C PRO A 259 15.79 -12.07 -3.05
N VAL A 260 15.63 -11.05 -3.90
CA VAL A 260 14.96 -11.16 -5.20
C VAL A 260 15.88 -10.63 -6.28
N VAL A 261 15.84 -11.24 -7.46
CA VAL A 261 16.69 -10.87 -8.59
C VAL A 261 15.88 -10.36 -9.78
N GLY A 262 16.38 -9.29 -10.39
CA GLY A 262 15.86 -8.67 -11.60
C GLY A 262 16.98 -8.43 -12.61
N LEU A 263 16.64 -8.45 -13.90
CA LEU A 263 17.61 -8.31 -14.99
C LEU A 263 17.27 -7.10 -15.87
N GLY A 264 18.19 -6.15 -15.92
CA GLY A 264 18.23 -5.10 -16.95
C GLY A 264 18.94 -5.59 -18.21
N ARG A 265 19.28 -4.67 -19.14
CA ARG A 265 19.84 -5.06 -20.45
C ARG A 265 21.10 -5.91 -20.33
N ASP A 266 22.00 -5.50 -19.46
CA ASP A 266 23.34 -6.04 -19.25
C ASP A 266 23.73 -6.10 -17.77
N THR A 267 22.77 -5.80 -16.89
CA THR A 267 22.98 -5.62 -15.46
C THR A 267 22.05 -6.53 -14.67
N VAL A 268 22.61 -7.20 -13.67
CA VAL A 268 21.89 -7.97 -12.67
C VAL A 268 21.65 -7.07 -11.46
N HIS A 269 20.43 -7.09 -10.94
CA HIS A 269 20.05 -6.42 -9.71
C HIS A 269 19.57 -7.46 -8.70
N VAL A 270 20.15 -7.45 -7.51
CA VAL A 270 19.69 -8.26 -6.38
C VAL A 270 19.27 -7.34 -5.27
N VAL A 271 18.05 -7.53 -4.75
CA VAL A 271 17.44 -6.67 -3.73
C VAL A 271 16.97 -7.52 -2.56
N TRP A 272 17.20 -7.05 -1.34
CA TRP A 272 16.73 -7.69 -0.12
C TRP A 272 16.28 -6.63 0.88
N ALA A 273 15.41 -7.01 1.80
CA ALA A 273 14.91 -6.11 2.83
C ALA A 273 14.60 -6.89 4.12
N TRP A 274 14.51 -6.16 5.22
CA TRP A 274 14.01 -6.70 6.48
C TRP A 274 13.23 -5.65 7.25
N GLU A 275 12.32 -6.12 8.10
CA GLU A 275 11.47 -5.30 8.97
C GLU A 275 11.63 -5.73 10.42
N HIS A 276 11.80 -4.76 11.32
CA HIS A 276 11.92 -4.99 12.76
C HIS A 276 10.53 -5.09 13.39
N LEU A 277 10.13 -6.30 13.83
CA LEU A 277 8.78 -6.59 14.34
C LEU A 277 8.55 -6.13 15.79
N ALA A 278 9.60 -6.06 16.60
CA ALA A 278 9.48 -5.72 18.03
C ALA A 278 10.54 -4.69 18.44
N SER A 279 10.14 -3.75 19.28
CA SER A 279 11.10 -2.92 20.00
C SER A 279 11.67 -3.78 21.11
N GLY A 280 12.96 -4.13 21.04
CA GLY A 280 13.71 -4.39 22.25
C GLY A 280 13.87 -3.09 23.05
N ALA A 281 15.03 -2.89 23.68
CA ALA A 281 15.42 -1.58 24.22
C ALA A 281 15.66 -0.49 23.15
N THR A 282 15.33 -0.77 21.87
CA THR A 282 15.57 0.11 20.72
C THR A 282 14.25 0.68 20.18
N THR A 283 14.30 1.92 19.69
CA THR A 283 13.15 2.67 19.15
C THR A 283 12.79 2.30 17.70
N THR A 284 13.30 1.18 17.18
CA THR A 284 13.29 0.83 15.74
C THR A 284 12.14 -0.10 15.33
N ALA A 285 11.15 -0.31 16.20
CA ALA A 285 10.01 -1.18 15.87
C ALA A 285 9.17 -0.59 14.73
N GLY A 286 8.84 -1.42 13.75
CA GLY A 286 8.12 -1.00 12.56
C GLY A 286 8.99 -0.23 11.55
N GLU A 287 10.30 -0.16 11.75
CA GLU A 287 11.25 0.31 10.73
C GLU A 287 11.66 -0.87 9.82
N ALA A 288 11.92 -0.55 8.56
CA ALA A 288 12.41 -1.54 7.59
C ALA A 288 13.46 -0.93 6.66
N GLU A 289 14.51 -1.70 6.42
CA GLU A 289 15.60 -1.34 5.51
C GLU A 289 15.51 -2.17 4.23
N CYS A 290 15.81 -1.54 3.10
CA CYS A 290 15.99 -2.22 1.82
C CYS A 290 17.37 -1.91 1.26
N ARG A 291 18.07 -2.96 0.80
CA ARG A 291 19.38 -2.87 0.19
C ARG A 291 19.39 -3.58 -1.15
N TYR A 292 20.31 -3.19 -2.00
CA TYR A 292 20.49 -3.79 -3.31
C TYR A 292 21.96 -3.83 -3.69
N ALA A 293 22.30 -4.77 -4.58
CA ALA A 293 23.55 -4.80 -5.29
C ALA A 293 23.27 -4.89 -6.79
N SER A 294 24.01 -4.12 -7.58
CA SER A 294 23.94 -4.16 -9.04
C SER A 294 25.31 -4.41 -9.64
N PHE A 295 25.39 -5.20 -10.72
CA PHE A 295 26.64 -5.53 -11.40
C PHE A 295 26.41 -5.99 -12.85
N PRO A 296 27.39 -5.83 -13.75
CA PRO A 296 27.29 -6.38 -15.10
C PRO A 296 27.10 -7.90 -15.08
N ILE A 297 26.29 -8.42 -15.98
CA ILE A 297 25.85 -9.83 -16.02
C ILE A 297 27.00 -10.84 -16.00
N ASP A 298 28.12 -10.49 -16.63
CA ASP A 298 29.33 -11.33 -16.74
C ASP A 298 30.42 -10.99 -15.70
N ASN A 299 30.18 -10.03 -14.80
CA ASN A 299 31.14 -9.62 -13.79
C ASN A 299 30.50 -9.39 -12.40
N PRO A 300 30.06 -10.47 -11.72
CA PRO A 300 29.46 -10.36 -10.40
C PRO A 300 30.41 -9.82 -9.32
N ALA A 301 31.73 -9.97 -9.50
CA ALA A 301 32.73 -9.41 -8.59
C ALA A 301 32.71 -7.87 -8.54
N ALA A 302 32.08 -7.20 -9.52
CA ALA A 302 31.87 -5.75 -9.51
C ALA A 302 30.68 -5.30 -8.65
N ALA A 303 29.98 -6.23 -7.99
CA ALA A 303 28.84 -5.91 -7.13
C ALA A 303 29.20 -4.88 -6.06
N ARG A 304 28.33 -3.87 -5.92
CA ARG A 304 28.40 -2.89 -4.84
C ARG A 304 27.07 -2.83 -4.14
N GLU A 305 27.10 -3.12 -2.85
CA GLU A 305 25.94 -2.96 -1.97
C GLU A 305 25.60 -1.47 -1.82
N SER A 306 24.31 -1.15 -1.82
CA SER A 306 23.79 0.20 -1.62
C SER A 306 22.42 0.12 -0.95
N ALA A 307 22.07 1.15 -0.17
CA ALA A 307 20.74 1.27 0.41
C ALA A 307 19.74 1.80 -0.64
N LEU A 308 18.55 1.22 -0.69
CA LEU A 308 17.42 1.75 -1.45
C LEU A 308 16.56 2.59 -0.51
N SER A 309 16.65 3.91 -0.64
CA SER A 309 15.89 4.86 0.15
C SER A 309 14.91 5.62 -0.72
N LEU A 310 13.64 5.71 -0.30
CA LEU A 310 12.60 6.50 -0.95
C LEU A 310 12.25 7.71 -0.07
N PRO A 311 12.12 8.93 -0.64
CA PRO A 311 11.66 10.07 0.14
C PRO A 311 10.27 9.83 0.74
N PRO A 312 10.01 10.18 2.02
CA PRO A 312 8.76 9.91 2.70
C PRO A 312 7.63 10.86 2.28
N THR A 313 7.58 11.26 1.01
CA THR A 313 6.56 12.15 0.47
C THR A 313 5.40 11.35 -0.14
N PRO A 314 4.14 11.67 0.19
CA PRO A 314 2.97 11.06 -0.45
C PRO A 314 2.77 11.57 -1.89
N ARG A 315 3.47 12.64 -2.29
CA ARG A 315 3.27 13.34 -3.57
C ARG A 315 4.62 13.86 -4.08
N PRO A 316 5.46 12.99 -4.62
CA PRO A 316 6.72 13.43 -5.19
C PRO A 316 6.48 14.32 -6.41
N GLY A 317 7.43 15.22 -6.66
CA GLY A 317 7.50 15.94 -7.93
C GLY A 317 7.93 14.99 -9.03
N TYR A 318 7.18 14.95 -10.13
CA TYR A 318 7.48 14.12 -11.29
C TYR A 318 8.10 14.97 -12.40
N ALA A 319 9.22 14.50 -12.95
CA ALA A 319 9.85 15.06 -14.15
C ALA A 319 9.64 14.12 -15.33
N LEU A 320 9.50 14.67 -16.54
CA LEU A 320 9.35 13.90 -17.76
C LEU A 320 10.50 12.90 -17.92
N ALA A 321 10.17 11.65 -18.17
CA ALA A 321 11.12 10.56 -18.33
C ALA A 321 10.45 9.42 -19.11
N ASN A 322 11.25 8.68 -19.89
CA ASN A 322 10.80 7.52 -20.66
C ASN A 322 11.82 6.38 -20.52
N GLY A 323 11.37 5.16 -20.81
CA GLY A 323 12.21 3.98 -20.71
C GLY A 323 11.59 2.74 -21.34
N ALA A 324 12.01 1.57 -20.86
CA ALA A 324 11.55 0.27 -21.37
C ALA A 324 10.11 -0.06 -20.96
N PHE A 325 9.61 0.59 -19.92
CA PHE A 325 8.24 0.46 -19.42
C PHE A 325 7.42 1.71 -19.75
N ALA A 326 6.10 1.56 -19.75
CA ALA A 326 5.15 2.58 -20.16
C ALA A 326 4.90 3.69 -19.11
N TYR A 327 5.96 4.31 -18.58
CA TYR A 327 5.88 5.54 -17.78
C TYR A 327 6.20 6.77 -18.63
N THR A 328 5.67 7.93 -18.22
CA THR A 328 5.89 9.23 -18.88
C THR A 328 6.62 10.22 -17.99
N ALA A 329 6.72 9.95 -16.69
CA ALA A 329 7.42 10.80 -15.74
C ALA A 329 7.91 10.03 -14.51
N LEU A 330 9.08 10.37 -13.98
CA LEU A 330 9.64 9.75 -12.78
C LEU A 330 9.89 10.79 -11.68
N ALA A 331 9.76 10.35 -10.44
CA ALA A 331 10.21 11.07 -9.27
C ALA A 331 11.70 10.80 -9.02
N SER A 332 12.42 11.82 -8.56
CA SER A 332 13.81 11.70 -8.11
C SER A 332 13.88 11.21 -6.66
N PHE A 333 14.94 10.47 -6.33
CA PHE A 333 15.34 10.18 -4.95
C PHE A 333 15.87 11.47 -4.30
N GLY A 334 14.95 12.32 -3.83
CA GLY A 334 15.27 13.60 -3.21
C GLY A 334 15.87 13.46 -1.80
N VAL A 335 15.80 14.55 -1.02
CA VAL A 335 16.29 14.57 0.36
C VAL A 335 15.29 13.87 1.30
N GLY A 336 15.81 13.05 2.21
CA GLY A 336 15.04 12.34 3.23
C GLY A 336 14.85 10.86 2.89
N SER A 337 14.80 10.02 3.92
CA SER A 337 14.55 8.58 3.81
C SER A 337 13.25 8.23 4.50
N SER A 338 12.44 7.40 3.85
CA SER A 338 11.40 6.66 4.52
C SER A 338 12.00 5.76 5.59
N SER A 339 11.30 5.62 6.71
CA SER A 339 11.66 4.69 7.79
C SER A 339 11.33 3.24 7.44
N VAL A 340 10.58 3.01 6.36
CA VAL A 340 10.17 1.68 5.90
C VAL A 340 10.34 1.63 4.39
N VAL A 341 11.22 0.76 3.91
CA VAL A 341 11.24 0.30 2.51
C VAL A 341 11.40 -1.22 2.55
N CYS A 342 10.41 -1.97 2.06
CA CYS A 342 10.42 -3.43 2.18
C CYS A 342 9.60 -4.13 1.08
N MET A 343 9.55 -5.47 1.19
CA MET A 343 8.79 -6.36 0.30
C MET A 343 9.13 -6.17 -1.20
N PRO A 344 10.40 -6.29 -1.60
CA PRO A 344 10.80 -6.13 -2.99
C PRO A 344 10.22 -7.23 -3.89
N GLY A 345 9.79 -6.86 -5.09
CA GLY A 345 9.33 -7.79 -6.13
C GLY A 345 9.62 -7.25 -7.53
N PHE A 346 10.46 -7.96 -8.29
CA PHE A 346 10.80 -7.60 -9.67
C PHE A 346 9.76 -8.07 -10.68
N VAL A 347 9.65 -7.33 -11.79
CA VAL A 347 9.06 -7.88 -13.03
C VAL A 347 9.91 -9.07 -13.51
N PRO A 348 9.31 -10.24 -13.77
CA PRO A 348 10.04 -11.40 -14.32
C PRO A 348 10.62 -11.18 -15.72
N GLY A 349 11.80 -11.75 -15.98
CA GLY A 349 12.49 -11.72 -17.28
C GLY A 349 13.44 -10.53 -17.49
N GLN A 350 14.23 -10.58 -18.56
CA GLN A 350 15.25 -9.58 -18.89
C GLN A 350 14.75 -8.53 -19.90
N ARG A 351 14.75 -7.26 -19.49
CA ARG A 351 14.36 -6.10 -20.32
C ARG A 351 15.48 -5.08 -20.37
N ASP A 352 15.29 -4.00 -21.11
CA ASP A 352 16.30 -2.95 -21.17
C ASP A 352 16.45 -2.19 -19.84
N GLU A 353 15.37 -2.14 -19.05
CA GLU A 353 15.34 -1.67 -17.67
C GLU A 353 14.74 -2.75 -16.77
N ALA A 354 15.09 -2.72 -15.47
CA ALA A 354 14.40 -3.51 -14.47
C ALA A 354 13.38 -2.65 -13.72
N ALA A 355 12.20 -3.20 -13.42
CA ALA A 355 11.19 -2.55 -12.60
C ALA A 355 10.95 -3.37 -11.32
N LEU A 356 11.00 -2.68 -10.19
CA LEU A 356 10.94 -3.22 -8.85
C LEU A 356 9.77 -2.60 -8.09
N ALA A 357 8.82 -3.39 -7.62
CA ALA A 357 7.83 -2.94 -6.66
C ALA A 357 8.37 -3.05 -5.23
N VAL A 358 8.12 -2.02 -4.41
CA VAL A 358 8.42 -2.01 -2.97
C VAL A 358 7.28 -1.34 -2.20
N CYS A 359 7.07 -1.77 -0.96
CA CYS A 359 6.26 -1.04 0.00
C CYS A 359 7.12 -0.01 0.72
N TYR A 360 6.62 1.21 0.92
CA TYR A 360 7.33 2.22 1.70
C TYR A 360 6.41 3.15 2.50
N ALA A 361 6.92 3.69 3.61
CA ALA A 361 6.17 4.63 4.44
C ALA A 361 6.26 6.06 3.88
N VAL A 362 5.11 6.72 3.77
CA VAL A 362 5.02 8.15 3.51
C VAL A 362 4.52 8.86 4.76
N SER A 363 5.01 10.07 4.97
CA SER A 363 4.62 10.91 6.10
C SER A 363 3.94 12.18 5.61
N THR A 364 2.83 12.52 6.25
CA THR A 364 2.10 13.79 6.10
C THR A 364 2.08 14.49 7.45
N ARG A 365 1.61 15.74 7.52
CA ARG A 365 1.45 16.40 8.82
C ARG A 365 0.43 15.72 9.72
N SER A 366 -0.58 15.08 9.12
CA SER A 366 -1.68 14.41 9.85
C SER A 366 -1.39 12.95 10.18
N GLY A 367 -0.42 12.32 9.53
CA GLY A 367 -0.10 10.91 9.82
C GLY A 367 0.84 10.27 8.82
N SER A 368 1.21 9.01 9.07
CA SER A 368 1.96 8.17 8.15
C SER A 368 1.05 7.14 7.49
N GLY A 369 1.46 6.64 6.33
CA GLY A 369 0.77 5.55 5.64
C GLY A 369 1.73 4.79 4.74
N MET A 370 1.40 3.55 4.40
CA MET A 370 2.20 2.75 3.48
C MET A 370 1.70 2.92 2.04
N ARG A 371 2.62 2.93 1.08
CA ARG A 371 2.35 3.01 -0.36
C ARG A 371 3.17 1.98 -1.10
N VAL A 372 2.72 1.61 -2.30
CA VAL A 372 3.55 0.83 -3.22
C VAL A 372 4.22 1.80 -4.17
N ALA A 373 5.55 1.75 -4.25
CA ALA A 373 6.34 2.41 -5.28
C ALA A 373 6.83 1.38 -6.29
N VAL A 374 6.91 1.80 -7.55
CA VAL A 374 7.69 1.10 -8.58
C VAL A 374 8.95 1.90 -8.86
N VAL A 375 10.09 1.29 -8.56
CA VAL A 375 11.44 1.79 -8.80
C VAL A 375 11.94 1.23 -10.12
N TYR A 376 12.45 2.11 -10.97
CA TYR A 376 13.03 1.75 -12.26
C TYR A 376 14.56 1.81 -12.15
N LEU A 377 15.23 0.74 -12.58
CA LEU A 377 16.68 0.62 -12.55
C LEU A 377 17.21 0.50 -13.99
N GLU A 378 18.23 1.31 -14.29
CA GLU A 378 18.92 1.33 -15.58
C GLU A 378 20.43 1.40 -15.31
N GLY A 379 21.19 0.45 -15.85
CA GLY A 379 22.59 0.28 -15.47
C GLY A 379 22.72 -0.07 -13.98
N ALA A 380 23.73 0.44 -13.29
CA ALA A 380 23.99 0.06 -11.88
C ALA A 380 23.17 0.82 -10.83
N ALA A 381 22.37 1.82 -11.20
CA ALA A 381 21.71 2.73 -10.27
C ALA A 381 20.20 2.88 -10.53
N PRO A 382 19.40 3.20 -9.49
CA PRO A 382 18.00 3.57 -9.66
C PRO A 382 17.86 4.85 -10.49
N LYS A 383 17.06 4.79 -11.56
CA LYS A 383 16.76 5.90 -12.47
C LYS A 383 15.73 6.85 -11.88
N GLY A 384 14.72 6.31 -11.20
CA GLY A 384 13.64 7.06 -10.57
C GLY A 384 12.52 6.14 -10.10
N TYR A 385 11.44 6.70 -9.60
CA TYR A 385 10.30 5.91 -9.13
C TYR A 385 8.95 6.56 -9.40
N GLN A 386 7.88 5.77 -9.27
CA GLN A 386 6.50 6.26 -9.23
C GLN A 386 5.74 5.62 -8.08
N ILE A 387 4.82 6.37 -7.48
CA ILE A 387 3.82 5.77 -6.60
C ILE A 387 2.80 5.05 -7.47
N ALA A 388 2.66 3.75 -7.27
CA ALA A 388 1.81 2.85 -8.05
C ALA A 388 0.53 2.42 -7.31
N ALA A 389 0.51 2.53 -5.97
CA ALA A 389 -0.70 2.32 -5.18
C ALA A 389 -0.83 3.36 -4.07
N ALA A 390 -2.04 3.93 -3.95
CA ALA A 390 -2.39 4.94 -2.98
C ALA A 390 -3.59 4.48 -2.14
N ALA A 391 -3.33 3.51 -1.27
CA ALA A 391 -4.29 3.00 -0.31
C ALA A 391 -4.64 4.02 0.79
N GLY A 392 -5.78 3.80 1.43
CA GLY A 392 -6.14 4.43 2.70
C GLY A 392 -5.66 3.63 3.93
N SER A 393 -5.13 2.43 3.71
CA SER A 393 -4.63 1.49 4.72
C SER A 393 -3.17 1.11 4.45
N VAL A 394 -2.63 0.20 5.25
CA VAL A 394 -1.32 -0.42 5.03
C VAL A 394 -1.36 -1.25 3.75
N VAL A 395 -0.35 -1.13 2.88
CA VAL A 395 -0.19 -1.97 1.69
C VAL A 395 0.94 -2.97 1.89
N MET A 396 0.75 -4.20 1.42
CA MET A 396 1.69 -5.30 1.62
C MET A 396 1.78 -6.20 0.39
N ARG A 397 2.85 -6.99 0.33
CA ARG A 397 3.08 -8.08 -0.62
C ARG A 397 2.82 -7.71 -2.09
N PRO A 398 3.41 -6.61 -2.60
CA PRO A 398 3.22 -6.25 -4.00
C PRO A 398 3.81 -7.33 -4.91
N ALA A 399 3.09 -7.67 -5.97
CA ALA A 399 3.60 -8.45 -7.09
C ALA A 399 3.42 -7.66 -8.39
N LEU A 400 4.49 -7.63 -9.19
CA LEU A 400 4.58 -6.81 -10.39
C LEU A 400 4.86 -7.71 -11.59
N ALA A 401 4.12 -7.49 -12.67
CA ALA A 401 4.35 -8.13 -13.96
C ALA A 401 4.29 -7.09 -15.08
N ALA A 402 4.83 -7.43 -16.24
CA ALA A 402 4.75 -6.60 -17.43
C ALA A 402 4.25 -7.42 -18.62
N ASP A 403 3.38 -6.83 -19.42
CA ASP A 403 2.98 -7.40 -20.71
C ASP A 403 4.08 -7.22 -21.78
N GLY A 404 3.85 -7.75 -22.97
CA GLY A 404 4.77 -7.65 -24.11
C GLY A 404 4.94 -6.23 -24.66
N THR A 405 4.09 -5.29 -24.26
CA THR A 405 4.16 -3.87 -24.65
C THR A 405 4.81 -2.99 -23.57
N GLY A 406 5.26 -3.60 -22.46
CA GLY A 406 5.89 -2.89 -21.35
C GLY A 406 4.90 -2.18 -20.43
N GLN A 407 3.60 -2.48 -20.52
CA GLN A 407 2.65 -2.03 -19.50
C GLN A 407 2.85 -2.84 -18.23
N LEU A 408 2.81 -2.15 -17.10
CA LEU A 408 2.95 -2.76 -15.79
C LEU A 408 1.60 -3.10 -15.19
N HIS A 409 1.56 -4.22 -14.49
CA HIS A 409 0.42 -4.77 -13.79
C HIS A 409 0.85 -5.04 -12.35
N LEU A 410 0.13 -4.46 -11.41
CA LEU A 410 0.45 -4.51 -9.98
C LEU A 410 -0.73 -5.12 -9.24
N VAL A 411 -0.43 -6.09 -8.37
CA VAL A 411 -1.36 -6.60 -7.36
C VAL A 411 -0.74 -6.42 -5.97
N TRP A 412 -1.55 -6.11 -4.96
CA TRP A 412 -1.11 -5.97 -3.58
C TRP A 412 -2.23 -6.36 -2.59
N LEU A 413 -1.87 -6.43 -1.32
CA LEU A 413 -2.78 -6.68 -0.21
C LEU A 413 -2.99 -5.44 0.65
N GLU A 414 -4.22 -5.25 1.13
CA GLU A 414 -4.56 -4.32 2.22
C GLU A 414 -5.26 -5.08 3.35
N PRO A 415 -5.02 -4.78 4.63
CA PRO A 415 -5.80 -5.35 5.73
C PRO A 415 -7.29 -4.99 5.58
N GLY A 416 -8.15 -6.01 5.57
CA GLY A 416 -9.62 -5.89 5.58
C GLY A 416 -10.26 -6.23 6.92
N GLY A 417 -9.51 -6.84 7.85
CA GLY A 417 -10.01 -7.30 9.14
C GLY A 417 -9.06 -8.34 9.75
N PHE A 418 -9.50 -9.00 10.82
CA PHE A 418 -8.73 -10.07 11.44
C PHE A 418 -8.63 -11.27 10.50
N HIS A 419 -7.41 -11.65 10.10
CA HIS A 419 -7.15 -12.69 9.08
C HIS A 419 -7.90 -12.47 7.76
N GLN A 420 -8.14 -11.21 7.39
CA GLN A 420 -8.77 -10.85 6.13
C GLN A 420 -7.92 -9.79 5.46
N TYR A 421 -7.48 -10.07 4.24
CA TYR A 421 -6.70 -9.17 3.40
C TYR A 421 -7.44 -9.01 2.07
N LEU A 422 -7.58 -7.76 1.66
CA LEU A 422 -8.23 -7.37 0.43
C LEU A 422 -7.17 -7.38 -0.69
N VAL A 423 -7.49 -8.04 -1.79
CA VAL A 423 -6.64 -8.12 -2.98
C VAL A 423 -7.02 -6.98 -3.92
N TYR A 424 -6.03 -6.14 -4.25
CA TYR A 424 -6.21 -5.01 -5.16
C TYR A 424 -5.34 -5.14 -6.39
N TYR A 425 -5.86 -4.67 -7.52
CA TYR A 425 -5.17 -4.66 -8.81
C TYR A 425 -5.12 -3.24 -9.42
N ALA A 426 -3.99 -2.87 -10.03
CA ALA A 426 -3.82 -1.65 -10.83
C ALA A 426 -2.89 -1.88 -12.02
N SER A 427 -2.92 -1.00 -13.01
CA SER A 427 -2.06 -1.10 -14.19
C SER A 427 -1.74 0.26 -14.82
N THR A 428 -0.65 0.31 -15.58
CA THR A 428 -0.31 1.44 -16.48
C THR A 428 -1.02 1.35 -17.84
N SER A 429 -1.65 0.21 -18.15
CA SER A 429 -2.38 0.00 -19.41
C SER A 429 -3.40 1.13 -19.65
N PRO A 430 -3.38 1.79 -20.83
CA PRO A 430 -4.31 2.87 -21.14
C PRO A 430 -5.78 2.47 -20.99
N ALA A 431 -6.13 1.23 -21.35
CA ALA A 431 -7.49 0.72 -21.24
C ALA A 431 -7.95 0.61 -19.77
N VAL A 432 -7.11 0.04 -18.90
CA VAL A 432 -7.37 -0.07 -17.45
C VAL A 432 -7.44 1.32 -16.82
N ARG A 433 -6.51 2.23 -17.15
CA ARG A 433 -6.50 3.61 -16.66
C ARG A 433 -7.77 4.36 -17.04
N ALA A 434 -8.22 4.22 -18.28
CA ALA A 434 -9.44 4.86 -18.76
C ALA A 434 -10.69 4.28 -18.08
N ALA A 435 -10.73 2.96 -17.84
CA ALA A 435 -11.85 2.29 -17.19
C ALA A 435 -11.96 2.64 -15.70
N LEU A 436 -10.85 2.54 -14.96
CA LEU A 436 -10.82 2.75 -13.51
C LEU A 436 -10.70 4.23 -13.12
N GLY A 437 -10.21 5.10 -14.02
CA GLY A 437 -10.06 6.53 -13.78
C GLY A 437 -11.38 7.33 -13.80
N ARG A 438 -12.46 6.75 -14.34
CA ARG A 438 -13.79 7.40 -14.36
C ARG A 438 -14.42 7.34 -12.97
N PRO A 439 -14.96 8.46 -12.44
CA PRO A 439 -15.72 8.44 -11.21
C PRO A 439 -16.96 7.56 -11.39
N GLY A 440 -17.14 6.60 -10.48
CA GLY A 440 -18.28 5.70 -10.44
C GLY A 440 -19.32 6.11 -9.38
N TYR A 441 -20.42 5.37 -9.33
CA TYR A 441 -21.42 5.51 -8.27
C TYR A 441 -20.81 5.31 -6.88
N ASP A 442 -19.94 4.31 -6.74
CA ASP A 442 -19.23 4.02 -5.49
C ASP A 442 -18.38 5.20 -4.99
N ASP A 443 -17.85 6.02 -5.90
CA ASP A 443 -17.09 7.21 -5.53
C ASP A 443 -17.99 8.30 -4.93
N VAL A 444 -19.20 8.43 -5.45
CA VAL A 444 -20.21 9.37 -4.92
C VAL A 444 -20.67 8.91 -3.54
N VAL A 445 -20.93 7.61 -3.38
CA VAL A 445 -21.32 7.03 -2.08
C VAL A 445 -20.18 7.17 -1.07
N ALA A 446 -18.95 6.83 -1.45
CA ALA A 446 -17.78 6.97 -0.59
C ALA A 446 -17.52 8.45 -0.22
N ALA A 447 -17.70 9.38 -1.17
CA ALA A 447 -17.60 10.80 -0.88
C ALA A 447 -18.70 11.28 0.09
N ALA A 448 -19.95 10.86 -0.10
CA ALA A 448 -21.06 11.18 0.80
C ALA A 448 -20.83 10.61 2.20
N TYR A 449 -20.36 9.37 2.29
CA TYR A 449 -19.96 8.75 3.55
C TYR A 449 -18.82 9.50 4.22
N GLY A 450 -17.78 9.87 3.45
CA GLY A 450 -16.67 10.66 3.93
C GLY A 450 -17.11 12.00 4.51
N VAL A 451 -18.08 12.67 3.88
CA VAL A 451 -18.70 13.90 4.42
C VAL A 451 -19.46 13.61 5.71
N THR A 452 -20.29 12.56 5.77
CA THR A 452 -21.03 12.20 6.98
C THR A 452 -20.10 11.86 8.15
N MET A 453 -19.04 11.09 7.89
CA MET A 453 -18.03 10.77 8.90
C MET A 453 -17.23 11.99 9.32
N LEU A 454 -16.95 12.91 8.40
CA LEU A 454 -16.37 14.21 8.73
C LEU A 454 -17.28 14.99 9.68
N LEU A 455 -18.58 15.08 9.39
CA LEU A 455 -19.55 15.75 10.26
C LEU A 455 -19.59 15.09 11.64
N ALA A 456 -19.61 13.75 11.70
CA ALA A 456 -19.63 13.00 12.96
C ALA A 456 -18.36 13.25 13.79
N ARG A 457 -17.18 13.21 13.18
CA ARG A 457 -15.89 13.53 13.80
C ARG A 457 -15.84 14.97 14.30
N ALA A 458 -16.33 15.92 13.50
CA ALA A 458 -16.42 17.31 13.91
C ALA A 458 -17.35 17.50 15.12
N LEU A 459 -18.50 16.82 15.13
CA LEU A 459 -19.44 16.86 16.24
C LEU A 459 -18.89 16.20 17.51
N SER A 460 -18.12 15.11 17.40
CA SER A 460 -17.48 14.48 18.56
C SER A 460 -16.44 15.37 19.23
N MET A 461 -15.89 16.35 18.51
CA MET A 461 -14.97 17.36 19.08
C MET A 461 -15.68 18.54 19.75
N PHE A 462 -17.00 18.65 19.63
CA PHE A 462 -17.77 19.75 20.21
C PHE A 462 -17.57 19.98 21.72
N PRO A 463 -17.38 18.93 22.57
CA PRO A 463 -17.07 19.13 23.99
C PRO A 463 -15.81 19.99 24.23
N ILE A 464 -14.83 19.95 23.31
CA ILE A 464 -13.62 20.78 23.41
C ILE A 464 -13.98 22.27 23.25
N ALA A 465 -14.95 22.61 22.40
CA ALA A 465 -15.36 24.01 22.22
C ALA A 465 -15.98 24.61 23.47
N ILE A 466 -16.60 23.80 24.32
CA ILE A 466 -17.16 24.27 25.59
C ILE A 466 -16.08 24.96 26.43
N VAL A 467 -14.83 24.46 26.38
CA VAL A 467 -13.71 25.02 27.17
C VAL A 467 -13.43 26.48 26.81
N TRP A 468 -13.34 26.83 25.53
CA TRP A 468 -13.09 28.22 25.12
C TRP A 468 -14.37 29.05 24.98
N LEU A 469 -15.54 28.43 24.84
CA LEU A 469 -16.83 29.12 24.92
C LEU A 469 -17.18 29.54 26.35
N PHE A 470 -16.64 28.87 27.36
CA PHE A 470 -16.97 29.06 28.77
C PHE A 470 -16.49 30.40 29.33
N LEU A 471 -15.22 30.79 29.10
CA LEU A 471 -14.68 32.04 29.66
C LEU A 471 -15.45 33.30 29.20
N PRO A 472 -15.72 33.49 27.90
CA PRO A 472 -16.52 34.63 27.47
C PRO A 472 -17.98 34.52 27.88
N PHE A 473 -18.51 33.30 28.01
CA PHE A 473 -19.86 33.09 28.53
C PHE A 473 -19.98 33.55 29.99
N VAL A 474 -19.04 33.18 30.85
CA VAL A 474 -18.96 33.63 32.26
C VAL A 474 -18.89 35.16 32.32
N TRP A 475 -18.07 35.79 31.47
CA TRP A 475 -18.01 37.25 31.34
C TRP A 475 -19.38 37.86 31.04
N LEU A 476 -20.12 37.30 30.08
CA LEU A 476 -21.45 37.78 29.73
C LEU A 476 -22.46 37.61 30.86
N ILE A 477 -22.38 36.51 31.63
CA ILE A 477 -23.24 36.29 32.81
C ILE A 477 -22.94 37.34 33.89
N LEU A 478 -21.66 37.59 34.18
CA LEU A 478 -21.26 38.63 35.13
C LEU A 478 -21.73 40.03 34.70
N TYR A 479 -21.63 40.33 33.40
CA TYR A 479 -22.15 41.58 32.83
C TYR A 479 -23.66 41.71 33.03
N LEU A 480 -24.43 40.67 32.70
CA LEU A 480 -25.90 40.66 32.83
C LEU A 480 -26.35 40.74 34.29
N PHE A 481 -25.56 40.18 35.21
CA PHE A 481 -25.82 40.29 36.65
C PHE A 481 -25.57 41.72 37.16
N ALA A 482 -24.50 42.38 36.69
CA ALA A 482 -24.17 43.75 37.07
C ALA A 482 -25.06 44.80 36.37
N ARG A 483 -25.57 44.50 35.18
CA ARG A 483 -26.39 45.38 34.35
C ARG A 483 -27.57 44.58 33.80
N ILE A 484 -28.79 44.90 34.22
CA ILE A 484 -30.04 44.24 33.79
C ILE A 484 -30.44 44.68 32.35
N GLU A 485 -29.48 44.74 31.44
CA GLU A 485 -29.67 45.20 30.06
C GLU A 485 -29.03 44.19 29.11
N GLY A 486 -29.86 43.43 28.39
CA GLY A 486 -29.42 42.42 27.42
C GLY A 486 -29.62 42.81 25.95
N ASP A 487 -30.22 43.97 25.67
CA ASP A 487 -30.59 44.39 24.31
C ASP A 487 -29.42 45.05 23.56
N LEU A 488 -29.07 44.47 22.40
CA LEU A 488 -28.01 44.99 21.53
C LEU A 488 -28.37 46.31 20.83
N SER A 489 -29.58 46.84 21.01
CA SER A 489 -29.90 48.23 20.62
C SER A 489 -29.04 49.26 21.38
N ARG A 490 -28.62 48.92 22.61
CA ARG A 490 -27.86 49.80 23.50
C ARG A 490 -26.35 49.65 23.33
N ARG A 491 -25.61 50.72 23.64
CA ARG A 491 -24.12 50.74 23.53
C ARG A 491 -23.44 49.76 24.49
N GLY A 492 -23.96 49.63 25.72
CA GLY A 492 -23.39 48.77 26.76
C GLY A 492 -23.27 47.30 26.32
N PRO A 493 -24.37 46.63 25.95
CA PRO A 493 -24.34 45.25 25.48
C PRO A 493 -23.47 45.02 24.23
N ARG A 494 -23.37 46.00 23.32
CA ARG A 494 -22.45 45.92 22.16
C ARG A 494 -20.98 45.87 22.58
N ILE A 495 -20.59 46.69 23.55
CA ILE A 495 -19.23 46.66 24.11
C ILE A 495 -18.99 45.35 24.84
N ALA A 496 -19.94 44.89 25.66
CA ALA A 496 -19.84 43.62 26.35
C ALA A 496 -19.67 42.43 25.39
N LEU A 497 -20.40 42.42 24.27
CA LEU A 497 -20.26 41.44 23.20
C LEU A 497 -18.88 41.50 22.53
N ALA A 498 -18.38 42.70 22.22
CA ALA A 498 -17.06 42.87 21.61
C ALA A 498 -15.95 42.35 22.54
N VAL A 499 -16.05 42.62 23.85
CA VAL A 499 -15.13 42.07 24.85
C VAL A 499 -15.25 40.55 24.93
N ALA A 500 -16.46 39.99 24.92
CA ALA A 500 -16.66 38.54 24.90
C ALA A 500 -16.02 37.90 23.65
N ILE A 501 -16.18 38.51 22.47
CA ILE A 501 -15.54 38.03 21.23
C ILE A 501 -14.02 38.11 21.33
N ALA A 502 -13.46 39.17 21.93
CA ALA A 502 -12.02 39.29 22.14
C ALA A 502 -11.49 38.20 23.10
N ILE A 503 -12.18 37.97 24.24
CA ILE A 503 -11.86 36.87 25.17
C ILE A 503 -11.96 35.53 24.45
N TYR A 504 -12.98 35.33 23.61
CA TYR A 504 -13.16 34.11 22.82
C TYR A 504 -11.98 33.86 21.90
N ILE A 505 -11.55 34.86 21.14
CA ILE A 505 -10.43 34.75 20.20
C ILE A 505 -9.15 34.41 20.95
N VAL A 506 -8.85 35.14 22.04
CA VAL A 506 -7.67 34.89 22.87
C VAL A 506 -7.71 33.48 23.47
N ALA A 507 -8.83 33.10 24.08
CA ALA A 507 -9.00 31.77 24.65
C ALA A 507 -8.86 30.68 23.59
N LYS A 508 -9.49 30.84 22.42
CA LYS A 508 -9.39 29.90 21.30
C LYS A 508 -7.94 29.71 20.89
N PHE A 509 -7.18 30.75 20.62
CA PHE A 509 -5.79 30.63 20.15
C PHE A 509 -4.79 30.21 21.24
N PHE A 510 -5.07 30.49 22.51
CA PHE A 510 -4.21 30.07 23.62
C PHE A 510 -4.47 28.62 24.04
N ILE A 511 -5.72 28.18 23.97
CA ILE A 511 -6.14 26.81 24.32
C ILE A 511 -6.02 25.88 23.11
N PHE A 512 -6.08 26.39 21.87
CA PHE A 512 -5.79 25.61 20.68
C PHE A 512 -4.39 25.00 20.81
N PRO A 513 -4.26 23.67 20.85
CA PRO A 513 -2.95 23.05 20.83
C PRO A 513 -2.20 23.51 19.57
N SER A 514 -0.91 23.78 19.67
CA SER A 514 -0.07 24.14 18.51
C SER A 514 -0.18 23.11 17.36
N GLY A 515 -0.47 21.85 17.69
CA GLY A 515 -0.75 20.77 16.73
C GLY A 515 -2.01 20.99 15.87
N PHE A 516 -3.05 21.68 16.36
CA PHE A 516 -4.26 21.92 15.56
C PHE A 516 -4.02 22.84 14.38
N LEU A 517 -3.19 23.88 14.52
CA LEU A 517 -2.85 24.73 13.38
C LEU A 517 -2.10 23.90 12.31
N GLY A 518 -1.25 22.96 12.73
CA GLY A 518 -0.59 22.01 11.82
C GLY A 518 -1.56 21.10 11.06
N ALA A 519 -2.75 20.85 11.60
CA ALA A 519 -3.79 19.99 11.03
C ALA A 519 -4.69 20.68 9.98
N ALA A 520 -4.38 21.91 9.55
CA ALA A 520 -5.16 22.61 8.54
C ALA A 520 -5.19 21.80 7.22
N PRO A 521 -6.38 21.56 6.62
CA PRO A 521 -6.50 20.74 5.43
C PRO A 521 -5.75 21.40 4.27
N LEU A 522 -5.18 20.61 3.37
CA LEU A 522 -4.43 21.09 2.19
C LEU A 522 -3.13 21.85 2.49
N ALA A 523 -2.75 22.08 3.76
CA ALA A 523 -1.47 22.74 4.08
C ALA A 523 -0.27 22.00 3.46
N ASP A 524 -0.34 20.66 3.44
CA ASP A 524 0.66 19.78 2.81
C ASP A 524 0.70 19.85 1.28
N ARG A 525 -0.28 20.51 0.66
CA ARG A 525 -0.33 20.73 -0.79
C ARG A 525 0.24 22.09 -1.20
N LEU A 526 0.52 22.96 -0.23
CA LEU A 526 1.01 24.31 -0.49
C LEU A 526 2.54 24.35 -0.32
N PRO A 527 3.25 25.15 -1.13
CA PRO A 527 4.64 25.51 -0.87
C PRO A 527 4.81 26.04 0.57
N PRO A 528 5.97 25.85 1.22
CA PRO A 528 6.16 26.23 2.63
C PRO A 528 5.77 27.69 2.96
N THR A 529 6.05 28.62 2.06
CA THR A 529 5.69 30.04 2.20
C THR A 529 4.18 30.26 2.20
N LEU A 530 3.46 29.64 1.27
CA LEU A 530 1.99 29.71 1.20
C LEU A 530 1.32 28.91 2.30
N ALA A 531 1.92 27.80 2.72
CA ALA A 531 1.43 27.02 3.85
C ALA A 531 1.39 27.88 5.13
N GLY A 532 2.46 28.61 5.44
CA GLY A 532 2.50 29.52 6.60
C GLY A 532 1.40 30.58 6.57
N VAL A 533 1.19 31.22 5.41
CA VAL A 533 0.10 32.20 5.23
C VAL A 533 -1.27 31.54 5.39
N TYR A 534 -1.47 30.36 4.79
CA TYR A 534 -2.72 29.60 4.85
C TYR A 534 -3.08 29.20 6.29
N LEU A 535 -2.09 28.80 7.10
CA LEU A 535 -2.31 28.44 8.50
C LEU A 535 -2.88 29.59 9.35
N ILE A 536 -2.59 30.85 8.99
CA ILE A 536 -3.12 32.04 9.66
C ILE A 536 -4.42 32.51 9.00
N ALA A 537 -4.46 32.49 7.68
CA ALA A 537 -5.60 32.97 6.89
C ALA A 537 -6.86 32.12 7.14
N LEU A 538 -6.71 30.81 7.32
CA LEU A 538 -7.85 29.91 7.48
C LEU A 538 -8.62 30.16 8.79
N PRO A 539 -8.00 30.20 9.99
CA PRO A 539 -8.68 30.62 11.22
C PRO A 539 -9.29 32.02 11.12
N ALA A 540 -8.60 32.97 10.50
CA ALA A 540 -9.09 34.32 10.31
C ALA A 540 -10.34 34.36 9.42
N ALA A 541 -10.37 33.56 8.35
CA ALA A 541 -11.53 33.43 7.48
C ALA A 541 -12.72 32.80 8.22
N ILE A 542 -12.49 31.79 9.06
CA ILE A 542 -13.54 31.19 9.90
C ILE A 542 -14.13 32.23 10.86
N LEU A 543 -13.29 33.02 11.54
CA LEU A 543 -13.72 34.12 12.40
C LEU A 543 -14.49 35.19 11.63
N ALA A 544 -14.06 35.54 10.41
CA ALA A 544 -14.75 36.49 9.56
C ALA A 544 -16.15 35.99 9.17
N ILE A 545 -16.30 34.71 8.81
CA ILE A 545 -17.60 34.09 8.51
C ILE A 545 -18.51 34.09 9.74
N ALA A 546 -17.97 33.77 10.92
CA ALA A 546 -18.71 33.85 12.18
C ALA A 546 -19.17 35.29 12.48
N GLY A 547 -18.31 36.28 12.23
CA GLY A 547 -18.63 37.70 12.35
C GLY A 547 -19.73 38.16 11.38
N VAL A 548 -19.66 37.76 10.11
CA VAL A 548 -20.71 38.02 9.11
C VAL A 548 -22.03 37.37 9.52
N THR A 549 -21.99 36.14 10.02
CA THR A 549 -23.18 35.41 10.51
C THR A 549 -23.84 36.13 11.68
N LEU A 550 -23.04 36.61 12.64
CA LEU A 550 -23.49 37.46 13.74
C LEU A 550 -24.10 38.78 13.24
N TRP A 551 -23.47 39.45 12.28
CA TRP A 551 -23.99 40.69 11.70
C TRP A 551 -25.34 40.47 11.00
N LEU A 552 -25.47 39.42 10.19
CA LEU A 552 -26.73 39.05 9.54
C LEU A 552 -27.82 38.72 10.57
N TYR A 553 -27.47 38.01 11.64
CA TYR A 553 -28.39 37.69 12.72
C TYR A 553 -28.92 38.95 13.41
N THR A 554 -28.02 39.86 13.81
CA THR A 554 -28.38 41.10 14.52
C THR A 554 -29.17 42.07 13.63
N ARG A 555 -28.90 42.12 12.32
CA ARG A 555 -29.65 42.95 11.37
C ARG A 555 -31.08 42.46 11.13
N ARG A 556 -31.32 41.15 11.22
CA ARG A 556 -32.64 40.54 10.93
C ARG A 556 -33.60 40.48 12.13
N ARG A 557 -33.10 40.69 13.35
CA ARG A 557 -33.88 40.53 14.59
C ARG A 557 -34.08 41.87 15.26
N GLU A 558 -35.33 42.32 15.33
CA GLU A 558 -35.72 43.39 16.25
C GLU A 558 -35.60 42.86 17.69
N GLY A 559 -34.70 43.44 18.49
CA GLY A 559 -34.42 42.99 19.86
C GLY A 559 -33.46 41.80 19.97
N ALA A 560 -32.37 41.79 19.20
CA ALA A 560 -31.32 40.78 19.36
C ALA A 560 -30.71 40.80 20.78
N THR A 561 -30.77 39.67 21.49
CA THR A 561 -30.21 39.55 22.83
C THR A 561 -28.70 39.27 22.80
N LEU A 562 -27.99 39.83 23.79
CA LEU A 562 -26.54 39.70 23.98
C LEU A 562 -26.08 38.23 23.99
N LEU A 563 -26.77 37.39 24.78
CA LEU A 563 -26.42 35.98 24.95
C LEU A 563 -26.58 35.20 23.64
N LEU A 564 -27.71 35.37 22.94
CA LEU A 564 -28.00 34.64 21.71
C LEU A 564 -27.08 35.08 20.57
N ALA A 565 -26.72 36.37 20.52
CA ALA A 565 -25.73 36.87 19.58
C ALA A 565 -24.34 36.24 19.79
N TYR A 566 -23.86 36.18 21.04
CA TYR A 566 -22.61 35.48 21.35
C TYR A 566 -22.66 34.00 20.99
N LEU A 567 -23.76 33.31 21.30
CA LEU A 567 -23.93 31.90 20.93
C LEU A 567 -23.91 31.71 19.41
N VAL A 568 -24.57 32.56 18.63
CA VAL A 568 -24.53 32.50 17.15
C VAL A 568 -23.09 32.63 16.65
N PHE A 569 -22.31 33.58 17.18
CA PHE A 569 -20.91 33.76 16.81
C PHE A 569 -20.06 32.53 17.19
N GLY A 570 -20.08 32.16 18.47
CA GLY A 570 -19.22 31.10 19.02
C GLY A 570 -19.55 29.72 18.45
N LEU A 571 -20.83 29.39 18.25
CA LEU A 571 -21.24 28.12 17.63
C LEU A 571 -20.85 28.07 16.15
N THR A 572 -21.02 29.16 15.40
CA THR A 572 -20.64 29.20 13.99
C THR A 572 -19.14 28.98 13.82
N ASP A 573 -18.32 29.72 14.59
CA ASP A 573 -16.88 29.56 14.55
C ASP A 573 -16.45 28.15 14.99
N SER A 574 -17.02 27.62 16.08
CA SER A 574 -16.66 26.29 16.60
C SER A 574 -17.02 25.17 15.62
N VAL A 575 -18.22 25.21 15.03
CA VAL A 575 -18.66 24.23 14.02
C VAL A 575 -17.74 24.28 12.80
N LEU A 576 -17.49 25.46 12.23
CA LEU A 576 -16.60 25.60 11.08
C LEU A 576 -15.17 25.15 11.40
N THR A 577 -14.67 25.49 12.59
CA THR A 577 -13.35 25.06 13.06
C THR A 577 -13.27 23.54 13.12
N PHE A 578 -14.23 22.86 13.75
CA PHE A 578 -14.19 21.40 13.80
C PHE A 578 -14.40 20.75 12.44
N LEU A 579 -15.29 21.27 11.59
CA LEU A 579 -15.49 20.75 10.24
C LEU A 579 -14.21 20.77 9.40
N ILE A 580 -13.38 21.79 9.60
CA ILE A 580 -12.15 21.98 8.83
C ILE A 580 -10.98 21.22 9.46
N TYR A 581 -10.84 21.26 10.79
CA TYR A 581 -9.67 20.75 11.49
C TYR A 581 -9.82 19.31 12.03
N ALA A 582 -11.03 18.78 12.20
CA ALA A 582 -11.22 17.43 12.74
C ALA A 582 -10.56 16.35 11.89
N GLN A 583 -10.42 16.56 10.57
CA GLN A 583 -9.76 15.59 9.69
C GLN A 583 -8.29 15.40 10.02
N GLY A 584 -7.55 16.48 10.26
CA GLY A 584 -6.10 16.38 10.52
C GLY A 584 -5.77 16.09 11.98
N VAL A 585 -6.75 16.15 12.89
CA VAL A 585 -6.56 15.83 14.32
C VAL A 585 -6.96 14.40 14.64
N LEU A 586 -8.02 13.88 14.00
CA LEU A 586 -8.54 12.53 14.26
C LEU A 586 -8.23 11.51 13.14
N GLY A 587 -7.59 11.95 12.07
CA GLY A 587 -7.16 11.11 10.95
C GLY A 587 -5.66 11.19 10.83
#